data_AF-J2ZF54-F1
#
_entry.id   AF-J2ZF54-F1
#
_cell.length_a   1.000
_cell.length_b   1.000
_cell.length_c   1.000
_cell.angle_alpha   90.00
_cell.angle_beta   90.00
_cell.angle_gamma   90.00
#
_symmetry.space_group_name_H-M   'P 1'
#
loop_
_entity.id
_entity.type
_entity.pdbx_description
1 polymer ?
#
loop_
_entity_poly.entity_id
_entity_poly.type
_entity_poly.pdbx_seq_one_letter_code
_entity_poly.pdbx_strand_id
1 'polypeptide(L)'
;MRGGGAMVCDGRMNAQTLERPVLDEPQLSAANRCDACGARAWVRATMPSGGQLYFCGHHANEHLPSLVGAGAQILDERHFMND
;
A
#
# COMPACT_ATOMS: atom_id res chain seq x y z
N MET A 1 2.13 -50.84 39.44
CA MET A 1 0.86 -50.20 39.06
C MET A 1 1.13 -48.73 38.78
N ARG A 2 1.23 -48.42 37.47
CA ARG A 2 1.26 -47.12 36.76
C ARG A 2 1.45 -45.87 37.63
N GLY A 3 2.68 -45.34 37.64
CA GLY A 3 3.00 -44.03 38.18
C GLY A 3 2.34 -42.92 37.38
N GLY A 4 1.63 -42.04 38.09
CA GLY A 4 1.10 -40.80 37.56
C GLY A 4 2.23 -39.81 37.31
N GLY A 5 2.62 -39.65 36.05
CA GLY A 5 3.39 -38.50 35.60
C GLY A 5 2.43 -37.37 35.33
N ALA A 6 2.44 -36.36 36.20
CA ALA A 6 1.72 -35.10 35.99
C ALA A 6 2.14 -34.50 34.63
N MET A 7 1.17 -34.37 33.71
CA MET A 7 1.36 -33.65 32.46
C MET A 7 1.45 -32.16 32.82
N VAL A 8 2.68 -31.65 32.94
CA VAL A 8 2.93 -30.22 33.02
C VAL A 8 2.66 -29.62 31.64
N CYS A 9 1.62 -28.81 31.53
CA CYS A 9 1.45 -27.95 30.37
C CYS A 9 2.35 -26.73 30.54
N ASP A 10 3.59 -26.79 29.99
CA ASP A 10 4.44 -25.60 29.85
C ASP A 10 3.78 -24.69 28.80
N GLY A 11 2.96 -23.74 29.25
CA GLY A 11 2.19 -22.80 28.44
C GLY A 11 3.06 -21.81 27.66
N ARG A 12 3.97 -22.30 26.81
CA ARG A 12 4.72 -21.50 25.84
C ARG A 12 3.91 -21.34 24.56
N MET A 13 2.87 -20.50 24.60
CA MET A 13 2.34 -19.89 23.39
C MET A 13 3.32 -18.80 22.94
N ASN A 14 4.11 -19.04 21.88
CA ASN A 14 4.95 -18.00 21.28
C ASN A 14 4.10 -17.14 20.33
N ALA A 15 3.96 -15.85 20.62
CA ALA A 15 3.16 -14.90 19.83
C ALA A 15 3.84 -14.44 18.52
N GLN A 16 4.57 -15.33 17.83
CA GLN A 16 5.45 -14.95 16.70
C GLN A 16 4.74 -14.94 15.34
N THR A 17 3.41 -14.98 15.28
CA THR A 17 2.65 -15.20 14.04
C THR A 17 1.98 -13.95 13.45
N LEU A 18 2.63 -12.77 13.43
CA LEU A 18 2.02 -11.58 12.79
C LEU A 18 2.97 -10.63 12.06
N GLU A 19 4.24 -10.94 11.87
CA GLU A 19 5.07 -10.13 10.97
C GLU A 19 4.72 -10.44 9.52
N ARG A 20 3.82 -9.63 8.94
CA ARG A 20 3.67 -9.56 7.49
C ARG A 20 4.99 -9.02 6.94
N PRO A 21 5.74 -9.79 6.14
CA PRO A 21 6.86 -9.22 5.41
C PRO A 21 6.32 -8.06 4.58
N VAL A 22 7.07 -6.96 4.51
CA VAL A 22 6.79 -5.89 3.55
C VAL A 22 7.04 -6.46 2.16
N LEU A 23 6.03 -7.13 1.62
CA LEU A 23 5.98 -7.47 0.22
C LEU A 23 5.92 -6.15 -0.55
N ASP A 24 6.42 -6.14 -1.78
CA ASP A 24 6.27 -5.05 -2.75
C ASP A 24 4.78 -4.94 -3.13
N GLU A 25 3.95 -4.59 -2.15
CA GLU A 25 2.53 -4.37 -2.32
C GLU A 25 2.37 -2.97 -2.92
N PRO A 26 1.47 -2.81 -3.91
CA PRO A 26 1.20 -1.51 -4.47
C PRO A 26 0.80 -0.55 -3.35
N GLN A 27 1.55 0.55 -3.22
CA GLN A 27 1.27 1.62 -2.27
C GLN A 27 -0.11 2.22 -2.54
N LEU A 28 -0.55 2.21 -3.80
CA LEU A 28 -1.88 2.59 -4.25
C LEU A 28 -2.84 1.41 -4.21
N SER A 29 -3.61 1.37 -3.13
CA SER A 29 -4.77 0.49 -2.98
C SER A 29 -5.97 0.94 -3.81
N ALA A 30 -6.93 0.03 -3.96
CA ALA A 30 -8.23 0.30 -4.56
C ALA A 30 -9.11 1.26 -3.75
N ALA A 31 -8.65 1.84 -2.63
CA ALA A 31 -9.34 2.92 -1.93
C ALA A 31 -9.01 4.30 -2.53
N ASN A 32 -7.87 4.43 -3.21
CA ASN A 32 -7.44 5.69 -3.81
C ASN A 32 -8.31 5.99 -5.04
N ARG A 33 -8.95 7.16 -5.04
CA ARG A 33 -9.87 7.60 -6.08
C ARG A 33 -9.23 8.74 -6.84
N CYS A 34 -9.38 8.75 -8.17
CA CYS A 34 -8.92 9.85 -8.98
C CYS A 34 -9.73 11.11 -8.67
N ASP A 35 -9.06 12.21 -8.36
CA ASP A 35 -9.71 13.49 -8.05
C ASP A 35 -10.51 14.06 -9.25
N ALA A 36 -10.17 13.67 -10.48
CA ALA A 36 -10.86 14.14 -11.69
C ALA A 36 -12.14 13.35 -12.05
N CYS A 37 -12.15 12.03 -11.84
CA CYS A 37 -13.26 11.16 -12.30
C CYS A 37 -13.76 10.11 -11.31
N GLY A 38 -13.13 9.99 -10.14
CA GLY A 38 -13.52 9.01 -9.11
C GLY A 38 -13.15 7.55 -9.41
N ALA A 39 -12.49 7.24 -10.54
CA ALA A 39 -12.00 5.89 -10.81
C ALA A 39 -10.85 5.48 -9.87
N ARG A 40 -10.44 4.20 -9.89
CA ARG A 40 -9.23 3.76 -9.16
C ARG A 40 -8.01 4.58 -9.60
N ALA A 41 -7.29 5.11 -8.62
CA ALA A 41 -6.02 5.79 -8.85
C ALA A 41 -4.86 4.80 -8.90
N TRP A 42 -3.90 5.11 -9.78
CA TRP A 42 -2.67 4.35 -10.02
C TRP A 42 -1.44 5.26 -10.06
N VAL A 43 -1.64 6.57 -9.92
CA VAL A 43 -0.57 7.55 -9.76
C VAL A 43 -0.88 8.43 -8.55
N ARG A 44 0.10 8.60 -7.66
CA ARG A 44 0.05 9.54 -6.54
C ARG A 44 1.07 10.64 -6.77
N ALA A 45 0.65 11.87 -6.58
CA ALA A 45 1.54 13.02 -6.58
C ALA A 45 1.55 13.68 -5.21
N THR A 46 2.71 13.66 -4.56
CA THR A 46 2.93 14.30 -3.27
C THR A 46 3.58 15.66 -3.51
N MET A 47 2.82 16.73 -3.30
CA MET A 47 3.32 18.10 -3.40
C MET A 47 4.32 18.41 -2.27
N PRO A 48 5.28 19.32 -2.49
CA PRO A 48 6.21 19.74 -1.45
C PRO A 48 5.52 20.38 -0.23
N SER A 49 4.33 20.95 -0.41
CA SER A 49 3.49 21.48 0.66
C SER A 49 2.83 20.40 1.54
N GLY A 50 2.98 19.11 1.21
CA GLY A 50 2.45 17.98 1.96
C GLY A 50 1.10 17.44 1.47
N GLY A 51 0.46 18.11 0.49
CA GLY A 51 -0.77 17.63 -0.13
C GLY A 51 -0.52 16.44 -1.06
N GLN A 52 -1.44 15.49 -1.09
CA GLN A 52 -1.40 14.32 -1.97
C GLN A 52 -2.57 14.37 -2.94
N LEU A 53 -2.28 14.19 -4.22
CA LEU A 53 -3.27 14.13 -5.29
C LEU A 53 -3.23 12.75 -5.94
N TYR A 54 -4.39 12.24 -6.33
CA TYR A 54 -4.53 10.90 -6.87
C TYR A 54 -5.10 10.94 -8.29
N PHE A 55 -4.48 10.22 -9.20
CA PHE A 55 -4.87 10.17 -10.61
C PHE A 55 -5.05 8.73 -11.10
N CYS A 56 -6.07 8.52 -11.94
CA CYS A 56 -6.25 7.27 -12.65
C CYS A 56 -5.22 7.15 -13.80
N GLY A 57 -5.04 5.94 -14.33
CA GLY A 57 -4.09 5.71 -15.43
C GLY A 57 -4.36 6.56 -16.68
N HIS A 58 -5.62 6.98 -16.87
CA HIS A 58 -6.05 7.86 -17.96
C HIS A 58 -5.64 9.33 -17.74
N HIS A 59 -6.03 9.92 -16.62
CA HIS A 59 -5.76 11.35 -16.35
C HIS A 59 -4.33 11.64 -15.89
N ALA A 60 -3.56 10.62 -15.49
CA ALA A 60 -2.19 10.80 -15.06
C ALA A 60 -1.34 11.57 -16.08
N ASN A 61 -1.40 11.23 -17.38
CA ASN A 61 -0.57 11.89 -18.41
C ASN A 61 -0.88 13.38 -18.58
N GLU A 62 -2.12 13.80 -18.35
CA GLU A 62 -2.53 15.20 -18.46
C GLU A 62 -2.02 16.03 -17.29
N HIS A 63 -2.03 15.47 -16.07
CA HIS A 63 -1.62 16.20 -14.86
C HIS A 63 -0.13 16.08 -14.51
N LEU A 64 0.53 14.98 -14.91
CA LEU A 64 1.96 14.75 -14.69
C LEU A 64 2.87 15.94 -15.03
N PRO A 65 2.79 16.57 -16.22
CA PRO A 65 3.69 17.68 -16.56
C PRO A 65 3.53 18.88 -15.62
N SER A 66 2.30 19.17 -15.18
CA SER A 66 2.04 20.25 -14.21
C SER A 66 2.60 19.93 -12.82
N LEU A 67 2.42 18.68 -12.37
CA LEU A 67 2.90 18.20 -11.07
C LEU A 67 4.42 18.15 -11.00
N VAL A 68 5.07 17.71 -12.08
CA VAL A 68 6.54 17.72 -12.22
C VAL A 68 7.06 19.15 -12.20
N GLY A 69 6.43 20.07 -12.93
CA GLY A 69 6.77 21.50 -12.90
C GLY A 69 6.62 22.12 -11.51
N ALA A 70 5.65 21.65 -10.72
CA ALA A 70 5.44 22.06 -9.33
C ALA A 70 6.40 21.37 -8.32
N GLY A 71 7.27 20.46 -8.77
CA GLY A 71 8.21 19.74 -7.90
C GLY A 71 7.55 18.66 -7.04
N ALA A 72 6.40 18.12 -7.46
CA ALA A 72 5.75 17.03 -6.75
C ALA A 72 6.52 15.70 -6.94
N GLN A 73 6.59 14.90 -5.87
CA GLN A 73 7.07 13.53 -5.96
C GLN A 73 5.98 12.65 -6.58
N ILE A 74 6.30 12.00 -7.68
CA ILE A 74 5.37 11.15 -8.42
C ILE A 74 5.66 9.68 -8.10
N LEU A 75 4.63 8.98 -7.62
CA LEU A 75 4.61 7.53 -7.56
C LEU A 75 3.69 7.02 -8.66
N ASP A 76 4.25 6.32 -9.65
CA ASP A 76 3.53 5.73 -10.77
C ASP A 76 3.51 4.20 -10.64
N GLU A 77 2.34 3.65 -10.33
CA GLU A 77 2.10 2.21 -10.17
C GLU A 77 1.17 1.69 -11.29
N ARG A 78 1.10 2.40 -12.42
CA ARG A 78 0.28 1.97 -13.56
C ARG A 78 0.74 0.64 -14.14
N HIS A 79 1.99 0.24 -13.89
CA HIS A 79 2.52 -1.06 -14.28
C HIS A 79 1.79 -2.24 -13.58
N PHE A 80 1.25 -2.05 -12.37
CA PHE A 80 0.41 -3.04 -11.68
C PHE A 80 -1.00 -3.16 -12.26
N MET A 81 -1.42 -2.28 -13.19
CA MET A 81 -2.74 -2.37 -13.83
C MET A 81 -2.85 -3.59 -14.76
N ASN A 82 -1.73 -4.10 -15.29
CA ASN A 82 -1.70 -5.14 -16.31
C ASN A 82 -1.35 -6.55 -15.77
N ASP A 83 -1.24 -6.71 -14.45
CA ASP A 83 -1.13 -8.02 -13.78
C ASP A 83 -2.52 -8.53 -13.38
#